data_AF-A0A2H5ZFZ4-F1
#
_entry.id   AF-A0A2H5ZFZ4-F1
#
_cell.length_a   1.000
_cell.length_b   1.000
_cell.length_c   1.000
_cell.angle_alpha   90.00
_cell.angle_beta   90.00
_cell.angle_gamma   90.00
#
_symmetry.space_group_name_H-M   'P 1'
#
loop_
_entity.id
_entity.type
_entity.pdbx_description
1 polymer ?
#
loop_
_entity_poly.entity_id
_entity_poly.type
_entity_poly.pdbx_seq_one_letter_code
_entity_poly.pdbx_strand_id
1 'polypeptide(L)'
;MRLLGRHFVLFAAVAAALGVAACGGDGGNGGGSEEQYVRALCNAFATFDRELTELINDEGASDEGSDVAERYAELFSELVDDLSRIRPPSSVREYHEVLTAELRRAAEALERGDFESAFEDESPFTKLPEETNNRLREVARNVEECQGLGLFGE
;
A
#
# COMPACT_ATOMS: atom_id res chain seq x y z
N MET A 1 17.86 -60.70 -13.40
CA MET A 1 18.00 -60.04 -12.09
C MET A 1 17.52 -58.61 -12.23
N ARG A 2 16.54 -58.22 -11.39
CA ARG A 2 15.96 -56.86 -11.30
C ARG A 2 16.92 -55.96 -10.53
N LEU A 3 17.11 -54.71 -10.99
CA LEU A 3 17.50 -53.52 -10.23
C LEU A 3 17.03 -52.33 -11.10
N LEU A 4 15.79 -51.85 -10.98
CA LEU A 4 15.27 -50.89 -9.99
C LEU A 4 16.13 -49.63 -9.81
N GLY A 5 15.50 -48.48 -10.13
CA GLY A 5 15.91 -47.13 -9.73
C GLY A 5 16.28 -46.27 -10.94
N ARG A 6 15.70 -45.09 -11.17
CA ARG A 6 14.74 -44.31 -10.40
C ARG A 6 14.21 -43.23 -11.35
N HIS A 7 12.91 -43.04 -11.29
CA HIS A 7 12.09 -42.01 -11.94
C HIS A 7 12.81 -40.73 -12.37
N PHE A 8 12.69 -40.38 -13.65
CA PHE A 8 12.41 -38.99 -14.02
C PHE A 8 11.23 -39.00 -14.99
N VAL A 9 10.08 -38.67 -14.41
CA VAL A 9 8.78 -38.61 -15.05
C VAL A 9 8.82 -37.52 -16.12
N LEU A 10 8.38 -37.90 -17.32
CA LEU A 10 7.98 -37.03 -18.42
C LEU A 10 7.10 -35.89 -17.89
N PHE A 11 7.59 -34.66 -17.88
CA PHE A 11 6.73 -33.49 -17.82
C PHE A 11 6.48 -32.98 -19.24
N ALA A 12 5.30 -33.35 -19.72
CA ALA A 12 4.71 -32.89 -20.94
C ALA A 12 4.42 -31.37 -20.88
N ALA A 13 4.43 -30.79 -22.07
CA ALA A 13 4.04 -29.42 -22.39
C ALA A 13 2.78 -28.92 -21.66
N VAL A 14 2.67 -27.59 -21.50
CA VAL A 14 1.59 -26.77 -22.09
C VAL A 14 1.72 -25.30 -21.66
N ALA A 15 1.51 -24.43 -22.66
CA ALA A 15 1.11 -23.03 -22.60
C ALA A 15 2.12 -21.98 -22.10
N ALA A 16 2.81 -21.40 -23.09
CA ALA A 16 3.07 -19.97 -23.09
C ALA A 16 1.75 -19.20 -22.96
N ALA A 17 1.60 -18.44 -21.89
CA ALA A 17 0.61 -17.36 -21.78
C ALA A 17 1.39 -16.05 -21.73
N LEU A 18 1.59 -15.47 -22.90
CA LEU A 18 1.91 -14.06 -23.08
C LEU A 18 0.69 -13.27 -22.58
N GLY A 19 0.78 -12.70 -21.38
CA GLY A 19 -0.19 -11.73 -20.87
C GLY A 19 0.42 -10.35 -20.88
N VAL A 20 0.43 -9.69 -22.04
CA VAL A 20 0.72 -8.26 -22.15
C VAL A 20 -0.59 -7.50 -21.95
N ALA A 21 -0.58 -6.55 -21.02
CA ALA A 21 -1.50 -5.41 -20.87
C ALA A 21 -3.01 -5.67 -20.68
N ALA A 22 -3.54 -5.30 -19.51
CA ALA A 22 -4.90 -4.73 -19.37
C ALA A 22 -5.07 -4.06 -18.00
N CYS A 23 -4.72 -2.78 -17.94
CA CYS A 23 -5.50 -1.83 -17.15
C CYS A 23 -6.90 -1.77 -17.79
N GLY A 24 -7.95 -2.07 -17.02
CA GLY A 24 -9.35 -1.93 -17.43
C GLY A 24 -9.94 -3.08 -18.25
N GLY A 25 -10.92 -3.79 -17.69
CA GLY A 25 -11.76 -4.72 -18.44
C GLY A 25 -12.36 -5.85 -17.61
N ASP A 26 -13.52 -5.58 -17.04
CA ASP A 26 -14.57 -6.48 -16.53
C ASP A 26 -14.36 -8.01 -16.71
N GLY A 27 -14.32 -8.75 -15.59
CA GLY A 27 -14.46 -10.22 -15.62
C GLY A 27 -13.69 -11.02 -14.59
N GLY A 28 -14.10 -10.95 -13.32
CA GLY A 28 -14.08 -12.10 -12.40
C GLY A 28 -12.74 -12.60 -11.83
N ASN A 29 -12.68 -12.62 -10.49
CA ASN A 29 -11.82 -13.43 -9.62
C ASN A 29 -10.43 -12.84 -9.27
N GLY A 30 -10.37 -11.92 -8.29
CA GLY A 30 -9.12 -11.69 -7.55
C GLY A 30 -8.86 -10.32 -6.91
N GLY A 31 -9.81 -9.38 -6.89
CA GLY A 31 -9.73 -8.24 -5.97
C GLY A 31 -9.89 -8.76 -4.54
N GLY A 32 -8.99 -8.38 -3.62
CA GLY A 32 -9.06 -8.83 -2.23
C GLY A 32 -10.41 -8.50 -1.62
N SER A 33 -10.87 -9.31 -0.65
CA SER A 33 -12.06 -8.93 0.13
C SER A 33 -11.83 -7.57 0.80
N GLU A 34 -12.89 -6.85 1.16
CA GLU A 34 -12.74 -5.59 1.89
C GLU A 34 -11.96 -5.77 3.19
N GLU A 35 -12.14 -6.90 3.88
CA GLU A 35 -11.32 -7.24 5.05
C GLU A 35 -9.84 -7.39 4.72
N GLN A 36 -9.48 -8.09 3.64
CA GLN A 36 -8.08 -8.23 3.22
C GLN A 36 -7.49 -6.88 2.82
N TYR A 37 -8.27 -6.05 2.12
CA TYR A 37 -7.87 -4.71 1.72
C TYR A 37 -7.64 -3.79 2.92
N VAL A 38 -8.60 -3.74 3.84
CA VAL A 38 -8.52 -2.94 5.07
C VAL A 38 -7.36 -3.39 5.93
N ARG A 39 -7.19 -4.71 6.13
CA ARG A 39 -6.05 -5.25 6.87
C ARG A 39 -4.71 -4.88 6.23
N ALA A 40 -4.59 -4.98 4.90
CA ALA A 40 -3.36 -4.62 4.21
C ALA A 40 -3.06 -3.12 4.32
N LEU A 41 -4.08 -2.26 4.15
CA LEU A 41 -3.94 -0.82 4.35
C LEU A 41 -3.47 -0.49 5.76
N CYS A 42 -4.17 -1.01 6.77
CA CYS A 42 -3.85 -0.72 8.16
C CYS A 42 -2.46 -1.22 8.55
N ASN A 43 -2.02 -2.37 8.05
CA ASN A 43 -0.65 -2.84 8.24
C ASN A 43 0.38 -1.88 7.64
N ALA A 44 0.19 -1.42 6.40
CA ALA A 44 1.11 -0.49 5.76
C ALA A 44 1.21 0.84 6.54
N PHE A 45 0.06 1.39 6.94
CA PHE A 45 0.03 2.63 7.73
C PHE A 45 0.53 2.46 9.16
N ALA A 46 0.33 1.30 9.81
CA ALA A 46 0.88 1.04 11.13
C ALA A 46 2.41 0.94 11.10
N THR A 47 2.97 0.30 10.08
CA THR A 47 4.43 0.27 9.86
C THR A 47 4.96 1.68 9.65
N PHE A 48 4.35 2.44 8.74
CA PHE A 48 4.72 3.82 8.50
C PHE A 48 4.62 4.70 9.75
N ASP A 49 3.53 4.65 10.51
CA ASP A 49 3.34 5.44 11.73
C ASP A 49 4.39 5.11 12.80
N ARG A 50 4.70 3.83 12.97
CA ARG A 50 5.76 3.38 13.88
C ARG A 50 7.12 3.94 13.45
N GLU A 51 7.48 3.79 12.19
CA GLU A 51 8.81 4.21 11.68
C GLU A 51 8.94 5.73 11.63
N LEU A 52 7.86 6.44 11.32
CA LEU A 52 7.77 7.88 11.43
C LEU A 52 7.95 8.33 12.89
N THR A 53 7.30 7.66 13.84
CA THR A 53 7.45 7.95 15.27
C THR A 53 8.89 7.67 15.74
N GLU A 54 9.49 6.57 15.28
CA GLU A 54 10.91 6.26 15.56
C GLU A 54 11.83 7.34 14.99
N LEU A 55 11.58 7.81 13.75
CA LEU A 55 12.33 8.89 13.12
C LEU A 55 12.19 10.22 13.88
N ILE A 56 10.97 10.61 14.27
CA ILE A 56 10.74 11.86 15.01
C ILE A 56 11.40 11.85 16.39
N ASN A 57 11.44 10.69 17.05
CA ASN A 57 12.06 10.55 18.37
C ASN A 57 13.56 10.26 18.31
N ASP A 58 14.14 10.08 17.12
CA ASP A 58 15.58 9.96 16.92
C ASP A 58 16.22 11.33 17.18
N GLU A 59 17.02 11.43 18.26
CA GLU A 59 17.71 12.67 18.65
C GLU A 59 18.62 13.21 17.51
N GLY A 60 19.04 12.37 16.56
CA GLY A 60 19.80 12.77 15.38
C GLY A 60 18.96 13.26 14.19
N ALA A 61 17.63 13.06 14.21
CA ALA A 61 16.71 13.55 13.17
C ALA A 61 16.22 14.99 13.44
N SER A 62 16.69 15.62 14.52
CA SER A 62 16.37 17.01 14.89
C SER A 62 17.29 18.03 14.22
N ASP A 63 18.34 17.60 13.54
CA ASP A 63 19.18 18.48 12.75
C ASP A 63 18.45 18.81 11.44
N GLU A 64 18.13 20.09 11.19
CA GLU A 64 17.42 20.62 10.00
C GLU A 64 18.20 20.46 8.67
N GLY A 65 19.06 19.44 8.56
CA GLY A 65 19.83 19.11 7.38
C GLY A 65 19.05 18.27 6.35
N SER A 66 19.61 18.17 5.14
CA SER A 66 19.11 17.36 4.02
C SER A 66 18.78 15.91 4.40
N ASP A 67 19.46 15.36 5.38
CA ASP A 67 19.39 13.95 5.77
C ASP A 67 18.04 13.59 6.37
N VAL A 68 17.34 14.56 6.99
CA VAL A 68 16.00 14.35 7.53
C VAL A 68 14.97 14.28 6.41
N ALA A 69 15.03 15.19 5.43
CA ALA A 69 14.16 15.19 4.26
C ALA A 69 14.26 13.89 3.46
N GLU A 70 15.49 13.38 3.29
CA GLU A 70 15.76 12.10 2.63
C GLU A 70 15.13 10.93 3.40
N ARG A 71 15.28 10.87 4.74
CA ARG A 71 14.64 9.83 5.56
C ARG A 71 13.12 9.90 5.52
N TYR A 72 12.52 11.10 5.52
CA TYR A 72 11.08 11.24 5.31
C TYR A 72 10.66 10.74 3.93
N ALA A 73 11.39 11.13 2.88
CA ALA A 73 11.11 10.68 1.52
C ALA A 73 11.20 9.16 1.36
N GLU A 74 12.17 8.52 2.01
CA GLU A 74 12.32 7.06 2.08
C GLU A 74 11.08 6.41 2.71
N LEU A 75 10.64 6.87 3.89
CA LEU A 75 9.46 6.33 4.56
C LEU A 75 8.18 6.46 3.70
N PHE A 76 7.99 7.60 3.05
CA PHE A 76 6.84 7.79 2.15
C PHE A 76 6.94 6.89 0.91
N SER A 77 8.14 6.71 0.35
CA SER A 77 8.36 5.82 -0.79
C SER A 77 8.11 4.36 -0.43
N GLU A 78 8.53 3.91 0.75
CA GLU A 78 8.25 2.57 1.26
C GLU A 78 6.74 2.34 1.46
N LEU A 79 6.04 3.34 2.03
CA LEU A 79 4.58 3.29 2.14
C LEU A 79 3.92 3.19 0.75
N VAL A 80 4.35 3.99 -0.23
CA VAL A 80 3.84 3.93 -1.61
C VAL A 80 4.07 2.55 -2.24
N ASP A 81 5.24 1.97 -2.01
CA ASP A 81 5.61 0.65 -2.50
C ASP A 81 4.71 -0.44 -1.88
N ASP A 82 4.48 -0.38 -0.57
CA ASP A 82 3.59 -1.31 0.11
C ASP A 82 2.15 -1.16 -0.37
N LEU A 83 1.65 0.07 -0.51
CA LEU A 83 0.32 0.34 -1.04
C LEU A 83 0.18 -0.20 -2.48
N SER A 84 1.19 -0.02 -3.33
CA SER A 84 1.14 -0.48 -4.73
C SER A 84 0.98 -2.00 -4.89
N ARG A 85 1.33 -2.77 -3.85
CA ARG A 85 1.21 -4.23 -3.82
C ARG A 85 -0.17 -4.70 -3.35
N ILE A 86 -0.97 -3.81 -2.77
CA ILE A 86 -2.33 -4.09 -2.32
C ILE A 86 -3.25 -4.22 -3.54
N ARG A 87 -4.12 -5.23 -3.53
CA ARG A 87 -5.15 -5.39 -4.56
C ARG A 87 -6.49 -4.87 -4.06
N PRO A 88 -6.90 -3.63 -4.42
CA PRO A 88 -8.16 -3.08 -3.94
C PRO A 88 -9.37 -3.81 -4.54
N PRO A 89 -10.48 -3.96 -3.78
CA PRO A 89 -11.77 -4.30 -4.36
C PRO A 89 -12.23 -3.20 -5.33
N SER A 90 -13.07 -3.56 -6.29
CA SER A 90 -13.50 -2.65 -7.36
C SER A 90 -14.17 -1.38 -6.84
N SER A 91 -14.88 -1.46 -5.71
CA SER A 91 -15.56 -0.35 -5.03
C SER A 91 -14.61 0.76 -4.54
N VAL A 92 -13.32 0.45 -4.35
CA VAL A 92 -12.33 1.36 -3.73
C VAL A 92 -11.07 1.50 -4.58
N ARG A 93 -11.05 0.93 -5.79
CA ARG A 93 -9.87 0.96 -6.67
C ARG A 93 -9.46 2.38 -7.03
N GLU A 94 -10.41 3.22 -7.45
CA GLU A 94 -10.12 4.62 -7.80
C GLU A 94 -9.56 5.39 -6.61
N TYR A 95 -10.15 5.20 -5.42
CA TYR A 95 -9.62 5.78 -4.19
C TYR A 95 -8.19 5.32 -3.90
N HIS A 96 -7.92 4.02 -4.01
CA HIS A 96 -6.59 3.46 -3.79
C HIS A 96 -5.56 4.05 -4.77
N GLU A 97 -5.90 4.12 -6.06
CA GLU A 97 -5.05 4.71 -7.09
C GLU A 97 -4.72 6.18 -6.79
N VAL A 98 -5.73 6.96 -6.35
CA VAL A 98 -5.52 8.36 -5.98
C VAL A 98 -4.68 8.49 -4.72
N LEU A 99 -4.95 7.70 -3.67
CA LEU A 99 -4.16 7.68 -2.45
C LEU A 99 -2.68 7.40 -2.72
N THR A 100 -2.39 6.34 -3.47
CA THR A 100 -1.01 5.97 -3.83
C THR A 100 -0.36 7.06 -4.70
N ALA A 101 -1.11 7.72 -5.58
CA ALA A 101 -0.58 8.81 -6.41
C ALA A 101 -0.24 10.06 -5.58
N GLU A 102 -1.09 10.48 -4.65
CA GLU A 102 -0.79 11.63 -3.79
C GLU A 102 0.41 11.37 -2.88
N LEU A 103 0.49 10.17 -2.27
CA LEU A 103 1.63 9.79 -1.44
C LEU A 103 2.93 9.72 -2.25
N ARG A 104 2.88 9.29 -3.51
CA ARG A 104 4.04 9.33 -4.41
C ARG A 104 4.47 10.77 -4.70
N ARG A 105 3.53 11.69 -4.94
CA ARG A 105 3.86 13.11 -5.14
C ARG A 105 4.51 13.71 -3.90
N ALA A 106 4.01 13.38 -2.71
CA ALA A 106 4.59 13.81 -1.45
C ALA A 106 6.02 13.28 -1.28
N ALA A 107 6.24 11.98 -1.54
CA ALA A 107 7.58 11.38 -1.53
C ALA A 107 8.54 12.11 -2.48
N GLU A 108 8.14 12.30 -3.74
CA GLU A 108 8.95 13.01 -4.75
C GLU A 108 9.24 14.47 -4.35
N ALA A 109 8.32 15.15 -3.66
CA ALA A 109 8.54 16.50 -3.15
C ALA A 109 9.55 16.52 -2.00
N LEU A 110 9.43 15.59 -1.05
CA LEU A 110 10.38 15.41 0.05
C LEU A 110 11.80 15.08 -0.47
N GLU A 111 11.94 14.24 -1.50
CA GLU A 111 13.23 13.96 -2.15
C GLU A 111 13.90 15.22 -2.70
N ARG A 112 13.13 16.22 -3.09
CA ARG A 112 13.62 17.53 -3.57
C ARG A 112 13.83 18.54 -2.43
N GLY A 113 13.55 18.17 -1.18
CA GLY A 113 13.55 19.05 -0.02
C GLY A 113 12.37 20.04 0.01
N ASP A 114 11.31 19.78 -0.76
CA ASP A 114 10.14 20.64 -0.88
C ASP A 114 9.01 20.17 0.05
N PHE A 115 9.17 20.47 1.34
CA PHE A 115 8.20 20.09 2.38
C PHE A 115 6.86 20.82 2.23
N GLU A 116 6.85 22.04 1.69
CA GLU A 116 5.62 22.81 1.52
C GLU A 116 4.69 22.09 0.54
N SER A 117 5.18 21.78 -0.66
CA SER A 117 4.38 21.07 -1.65
C SER A 117 4.12 19.60 -1.31
N ALA A 118 4.90 18.98 -0.43
CA ALA A 118 4.61 17.63 0.06
C ALA A 118 3.31 17.55 0.88
N PHE A 119 2.87 18.67 1.48
CA PHE A 119 1.74 18.73 2.40
C PHE A 119 0.71 19.84 2.07
N GLU A 120 0.83 20.49 0.90
CA GLU A 120 -0.08 21.56 0.45
C GLU A 120 -1.50 21.08 0.15
N ASP A 121 -1.66 19.83 -0.32
CA ASP A 121 -2.95 19.30 -0.75
C ASP A 121 -3.80 18.76 0.42
N GLU A 122 -5.14 18.90 0.30
CA GLU A 122 -6.07 18.25 1.22
C GLU A 122 -5.80 16.75 1.26
N SER A 123 -5.62 16.24 2.48
CA SER A 123 -5.48 14.83 2.85
C SER A 123 -6.21 13.88 1.86
N PRO A 124 -5.50 12.91 1.24
CA PRO A 124 -6.07 12.02 0.22
C PRO A 124 -7.25 11.18 0.72
N PHE A 125 -7.40 11.11 2.05
CA PHE A 125 -8.46 10.41 2.76
C PHE A 125 -9.86 11.03 2.57
N THR A 126 -9.98 12.21 1.96
CA THR A 126 -11.25 12.92 1.75
C THR A 126 -12.08 12.43 0.54
N LYS A 127 -11.56 11.49 -0.27
CA LYS A 127 -12.15 11.14 -1.58
C LYS A 127 -13.09 9.91 -1.60
N LEU A 128 -13.28 9.21 -0.49
CA LEU A 128 -14.22 8.06 -0.46
C LEU A 128 -15.68 8.51 -0.37
N PRO A 129 -16.59 7.98 -1.20
CA PRO A 129 -18.03 8.13 -1.00
C PRO A 129 -18.42 7.68 0.42
N GLU A 130 -19.33 8.41 1.06
CA GLU A 130 -19.71 8.19 2.47
C GLU A 130 -20.13 6.74 2.75
N GLU A 131 -20.92 6.15 1.86
CA GLU A 131 -21.38 4.76 1.98
C GLU A 131 -20.19 3.77 1.97
N THR A 132 -19.25 3.94 1.04
CA THR A 132 -18.05 3.10 0.95
C THR A 132 -17.16 3.29 2.18
N ASN A 133 -16.96 4.53 2.62
CA ASN A 133 -16.19 4.83 3.82
C ASN A 133 -16.81 4.18 5.07
N ASN A 134 -18.13 4.27 5.24
CA ASN A 134 -18.84 3.65 6.37
C ASN A 134 -18.67 2.13 6.39
N ARG A 135 -18.74 1.47 5.23
CA ARG A 135 -18.51 0.02 5.11
C ARG A 135 -17.07 -0.36 5.46
N LEU A 136 -16.08 0.36 4.93
CA LEU A 136 -14.67 0.12 5.26
C LEU A 136 -14.38 0.36 6.74
N ARG A 137 -14.98 1.40 7.34
CA ARG A 137 -14.87 1.67 8.78
C ARG A 137 -15.45 0.53 9.62
N GLU A 138 -16.60 -0.02 9.25
CA GLU A 138 -17.19 -1.16 9.97
C GLU A 138 -16.28 -2.40 9.90
N VAL A 139 -15.64 -2.64 8.76
CA VAL A 139 -14.64 -3.69 8.62
C VAL A 139 -13.42 -3.40 9.49
N ALA A 140 -12.89 -2.17 9.47
CA ALA A 140 -11.70 -1.75 10.21
C ALA A 140 -11.83 -1.95 11.73
N ARG A 141 -13.02 -1.74 12.30
CA ARG A 141 -13.30 -2.00 13.73
C ARG A 141 -13.03 -3.44 14.18
N ASN A 142 -13.09 -4.38 13.25
CA ASN A 142 -12.87 -5.80 13.51
C ASN A 142 -11.45 -6.26 13.12
N VAL A 143 -10.61 -5.34 12.65
CA VAL A 143 -9.23 -5.59 12.23
C VAL A 143 -8.29 -4.99 13.28
N GLU A 144 -7.51 -5.84 13.94
CA GLU A 144 -6.61 -5.43 15.02
C GLU A 144 -5.58 -4.41 14.54
N GLU A 145 -5.09 -4.59 13.32
CA GLU A 145 -4.07 -3.75 12.70
C GLU A 145 -4.54 -2.31 12.44
N CYS A 146 -5.86 -2.05 12.45
CA CYS A 146 -6.43 -0.71 12.25
C CYS A 146 -6.56 0.10 13.54
N GLN A 147 -6.38 -0.52 14.71
CA GLN A 147 -6.61 0.12 15.99
C GLN A 147 -5.61 1.27 16.21
N GLY A 148 -6.13 2.48 16.42
CA GLY A 148 -5.33 3.67 16.74
C GLY A 148 -4.85 4.50 15.53
N LEU A 149 -5.10 4.06 14.29
CA LEU A 149 -4.60 4.77 13.10
C LEU A 149 -5.53 5.87 12.57
N GLY A 150 -6.82 5.87 12.95
CA GLY A 150 -7.79 6.89 12.51
C GLY A 150 -8.04 6.96 10.99
N LEU A 151 -7.57 5.98 10.20
CA LEU A 151 -7.57 6.02 8.72
C LEU A 151 -8.96 6.22 8.09
N PHE A 152 -10.00 5.78 8.79
CA PHE A 152 -11.39 5.88 8.34
C PHE A 152 -12.18 6.87 9.21
N GLY A 153 -11.54 7.80 9.94
CA GLY A 153 -12.21 8.81 10.76
C GLY A 153 -12.84 8.25 12.03
N GLU A 154 -12.08 7.43 12.77
CA GLU A 154 -12.40 6.96 14.13
C GLU A 154 -11.69 7.80 15.19
#